data_AF-A0A942AUL3-F1
#
_entry.id   AF-A0A942AUL3-F1
#
_cell.length_a   1.000
_cell.length_b   1.000
_cell.length_c   1.000
_cell.angle_alpha   90.00
_cell.angle_beta   90.00
_cell.angle_gamma   90.00
#
_symmetry.space_group_name_H-M   'P 1'
#
loop_
_entity.id
_entity.type
_entity.pdbx_description
1 polymer ?
#
loop_
_entity_poly.entity_id
_entity_poly.type
_entity_poly.pdbx_seq_one_letter_code
_entity_poly.pdbx_strand_id
1 'polypeptide(L)'
;MEKRIFNKLTKEIFLEYGFIKEKNNYILNLEDVTIVVKFCSWRGVKSFNYYFYINELYDESVPFEKKFDSVIEIKMEHTPELRGYHAHEILYEEYDEMKYKELLTTMLHRYFDPYKKNALQFLRDNDYCMCLTKKARQYLGLI
;
A
#
# COMPACT_ATOMS: atom_id res chain seq x y z
N MET A 1 -14.12 3.40 17.04
CA MET A 1 -15.20 2.91 16.13
C MET A 1 -15.28 1.37 16.15
N GLU A 2 -16.41 0.76 15.74
CA GLU A 2 -16.52 -0.70 15.59
C GLU A 2 -15.78 -1.24 14.36
N LYS A 3 -15.21 -2.44 14.47
CA LYS A 3 -14.49 -3.13 13.37
C LYS A 3 -15.30 -3.26 12.08
N ARG A 4 -16.61 -3.48 12.17
CA ARG A 4 -17.48 -3.62 10.99
C ARG A 4 -17.57 -2.31 10.22
N ILE A 5 -17.72 -1.20 10.93
CA ILE A 5 -17.80 0.14 10.35
C ILE A 5 -16.45 0.53 9.75
N PHE A 6 -15.36 0.28 10.50
CA PHE A 6 -13.99 0.45 10.00
C PHE A 6 -13.79 -0.23 8.64
N ASN A 7 -14.03 -1.54 8.56
CA ASN A 7 -13.82 -2.31 7.33
C ASN A 7 -14.67 -1.80 6.16
N LYS A 8 -15.90 -1.36 6.44
CA LYS A 8 -16.80 -0.81 5.43
C LYS A 8 -16.25 0.52 4.89
N LEU A 9 -15.89 1.44 5.77
CA LEU A 9 -15.41 2.77 5.38
C LEU A 9 -14.05 2.69 4.67
N THR A 10 -13.13 1.84 5.15
CA THR A 10 -11.86 1.55 4.46
C THR A 10 -12.13 1.11 3.02
N LYS A 11 -13.06 0.16 2.83
CA LYS A 11 -13.38 -0.37 1.51
C LYS A 11 -13.92 0.74 0.61
N GLU A 12 -14.88 1.52 1.08
CA GLU A 12 -15.49 2.62 0.31
C GLU A 12 -14.43 3.62 -0.17
N ILE A 13 -13.53 4.07 0.71
CA ILE A 13 -12.48 5.03 0.38
C ILE A 13 -11.48 4.46 -0.66
N PHE A 14 -11.04 3.20 -0.51
CA PHE A 14 -10.15 2.60 -1.50
C PHE A 14 -10.83 2.45 -2.87
N LEU A 15 -12.12 2.09 -2.91
CA LEU A 15 -12.87 2.03 -4.16
C LEU A 15 -12.99 3.42 -4.82
N GLU A 16 -13.24 4.48 -4.03
CA GLU A 16 -13.27 5.87 -4.53
C GLU A 16 -11.94 6.29 -5.16
N TYR A 17 -10.82 5.75 -4.68
CA TYR A 17 -9.48 5.99 -5.23
C TYR A 17 -9.16 5.17 -6.50
N GLY A 18 -10.07 4.30 -6.93
CA GLY A 18 -9.94 3.47 -8.14
C GLY A 18 -9.38 2.07 -7.89
N PHE A 19 -9.16 1.68 -6.63
CA PHE A 19 -8.76 0.32 -6.31
C PHE A 19 -9.93 -0.66 -6.52
N ILE A 20 -9.62 -1.91 -6.84
CA ILE A 20 -10.53 -3.04 -6.80
C ILE A 20 -10.26 -3.88 -5.56
N LYS A 21 -11.30 -4.48 -4.98
CA LYS A 21 -11.16 -5.38 -3.83
C LYS A 21 -11.07 -6.83 -4.30
N GLU A 22 -9.95 -7.49 -4.02
CA GLU A 22 -9.80 -8.93 -4.23
C GLU A 22 -9.38 -9.63 -2.93
N LYS A 23 -10.23 -10.56 -2.44
CA LYS A 23 -10.01 -11.28 -1.17
C LYS A 23 -9.63 -10.30 -0.04
N ASN A 24 -8.40 -10.36 0.47
CA ASN A 24 -7.88 -9.51 1.55
C ASN A 24 -7.10 -8.28 1.06
N ASN A 25 -6.94 -8.11 -0.25
CA ASN A 25 -6.14 -7.04 -0.86
C ASN A 25 -7.01 -5.96 -1.51
N TYR A 26 -6.45 -4.75 -1.63
CA TYR A 26 -6.92 -3.72 -2.55
C TYR A 26 -5.90 -3.58 -3.66
N ILE A 27 -6.33 -3.63 -4.91
CA ILE A 27 -5.45 -3.71 -6.07
C ILE A 27 -5.74 -2.53 -6.97
N LEU A 28 -4.69 -1.87 -7.44
CA LEU A 28 -4.79 -0.86 -8.47
C LEU A 28 -3.79 -1.21 -9.57
N ASN A 29 -4.31 -1.46 -10.76
CA ASN A 29 -3.51 -1.70 -11.95
C ASN A 29 -3.24 -0.35 -12.63
N LEU A 30 -1.98 0.07 -12.64
CA LEU A 30 -1.49 1.14 -13.51
C LEU A 30 -0.82 0.49 -14.74
N GLU A 31 -0.42 1.31 -15.71
CA GLU A 31 0.21 0.86 -16.95
C GLU A 31 1.45 0.00 -16.71
N ASP A 32 2.45 0.54 -16.00
CA ASP A 32 3.73 -0.17 -15.76
C ASP A 32 3.78 -0.93 -14.42
N VAL A 33 2.91 -0.57 -13.47
CA VAL A 33 3.00 -1.02 -12.09
C VAL A 33 1.62 -1.37 -11.54
N THR A 34 1.52 -2.53 -10.91
CA THR A 34 0.37 -2.86 -10.08
C THR A 34 0.68 -2.57 -8.61
N ILE A 35 -0.22 -1.84 -7.94
CA ILE A 35 -0.12 -1.52 -6.52
C ILE A 35 -1.10 -2.39 -5.75
N VAL A 36 -0.61 -3.17 -4.81
CA VAL A 36 -1.41 -4.02 -3.93
C VAL A 36 -1.28 -3.53 -2.50
N VAL A 37 -2.40 -3.12 -1.90
CA VAL A 37 -2.46 -2.79 -0.49
C VAL A 37 -2.89 -4.03 0.29
N LYS A 38 -2.00 -4.53 1.15
CA LYS A 38 -2.32 -5.60 2.08
C LYS A 38 -2.72 -5.01 3.41
N PHE A 39 -3.85 -5.50 3.91
CA PHE A 39 -4.33 -5.16 5.23
C PHE A 39 -3.72 -6.12 6.25
N CYS A 40 -2.77 -5.63 7.04
CA CYS A 40 -2.15 -6.38 8.12
C CYS A 40 -2.96 -6.18 9.41
N SER A 41 -3.13 -7.28 10.15
CA SER A 41 -3.88 -7.28 11.40
C SER A 41 -3.17 -8.17 12.41
N TRP A 42 -2.60 -7.58 13.45
CA TRP A 42 -1.95 -8.33 14.53
C TRP A 42 -2.41 -7.82 15.89
N ARG A 43 -2.97 -8.70 16.73
CA ARG A 43 -3.44 -8.37 18.10
C ARG A 43 -4.35 -7.12 18.21
N GLY A 44 -5.18 -6.86 17.19
CA GLY A 44 -6.09 -5.70 17.16
C GLY A 44 -5.53 -4.50 16.40
N VAL A 45 -4.20 -4.38 16.33
CA VAL A 45 -3.49 -3.38 15.53
C VAL A 45 -3.70 -3.63 14.05
N LYS A 46 -4.04 -2.57 13.31
CA LYS A 46 -4.14 -2.60 11.85
C LYS A 46 -3.03 -1.79 11.22
N SER A 47 -2.51 -2.24 10.08
CA SER A 47 -1.58 -1.44 9.26
C SER A 47 -1.83 -1.69 7.78
N PHE A 48 -1.45 -0.73 6.95
CA PHE A 48 -1.47 -0.86 5.51
C PHE A 48 -0.05 -0.94 4.97
N ASN A 49 0.20 -1.97 4.18
CA ASN A 49 1.46 -2.16 3.49
C ASN A 49 1.19 -2.11 1.98
N TYR A 50 1.90 -1.24 1.27
CA TYR A 50 1.81 -1.11 -0.18
C TYR A 50 2.89 -1.95 -0.81
N TYR A 51 2.48 -2.82 -1.71
CA TYR A 51 3.34 -3.68 -2.51
C TYR A 51 3.25 -3.21 -3.95
N PHE A 52 4.36 -2.73 -4.49
CA PHE A 52 4.45 -2.37 -5.91
C PHE A 52 4.94 -3.60 -6.68
N TYR A 53 4.36 -3.84 -7.85
CA TYR A 53 4.71 -4.92 -8.76
C TYR A 53 4.94 -4.35 -10.15
N ILE A 54 6.14 -4.49 -10.70
CA ILE A 54 6.44 -4.06 -12.07
C ILE A 54 5.81 -5.06 -13.03
N ASN A 55 4.86 -4.61 -13.85
CA ASN A 55 4.03 -5.46 -14.71
C ASN A 55 4.89 -6.25 -15.71
N GLU A 56 5.91 -5.63 -16.30
CA GLU A 56 6.81 -6.29 -17.28
C GLU A 56 7.60 -7.48 -16.68
N LEU A 57 7.79 -7.50 -15.35
CA LEU A 57 8.56 -8.56 -14.70
C LEU A 57 7.73 -9.80 -14.36
N TYR A 58 6.40 -9.73 -14.49
CA TYR A 58 5.48 -10.76 -14.04
C TYR A 58 4.40 -11.11 -15.04
N ASP A 59 4.15 -12.41 -15.13
CA ASP A 59 2.94 -12.92 -15.74
C ASP A 59 1.70 -12.52 -14.91
N GLU A 60 0.71 -11.95 -15.58
CA GLU A 60 -0.59 -11.57 -15.01
C GLU A 60 -1.36 -12.77 -14.45
N SER A 61 -1.11 -13.98 -14.97
CA SER A 61 -1.76 -15.22 -14.54
C SER A 61 -1.30 -15.72 -13.16
N VAL A 62 -0.15 -15.23 -12.68
CA VAL A 62 0.39 -15.62 -11.37
C VAL A 62 -0.32 -14.83 -10.27
N PRO A 63 -0.83 -15.47 -9.20
CA PRO A 63 -1.42 -14.75 -8.07
C PRO A 63 -0.39 -13.83 -7.36
N PHE A 64 -0.82 -12.64 -6.92
CA PHE A 64 0.06 -11.66 -6.24
C PHE A 64 0.77 -12.23 -5.00
N GLU A 65 0.14 -13.18 -4.30
CA GLU A 65 0.74 -13.84 -3.14
C GLU A 65 1.97 -14.69 -3.49
N LYS A 66 2.14 -15.04 -4.78
CA LYS A 66 3.28 -15.79 -5.30
C LYS A 66 4.30 -14.92 -6.04
N LYS A 67 3.99 -13.65 -6.27
CA LYS A 67 4.92 -12.67 -6.86
C LYS A 67 5.82 -12.14 -5.73
N PHE A 68 7.00 -12.73 -5.56
CA PHE A 68 7.98 -12.30 -4.54
C PHE A 68 9.10 -11.42 -5.15
N ASP A 69 9.31 -11.52 -6.46
CA ASP A 69 10.51 -11.01 -7.14
C ASP A 69 10.62 -9.50 -7.43
N SER A 70 9.70 -8.62 -7.06
CA SER A 70 9.73 -7.20 -7.46
C SER A 70 8.89 -6.34 -6.51
N VAL A 71 8.96 -6.66 -5.22
CA VAL A 71 8.17 -6.02 -4.19
C VAL A 71 8.94 -4.82 -3.64
N ILE A 72 8.32 -3.65 -3.70
CA ILE A 72 8.64 -2.57 -2.77
C ILE A 72 7.56 -2.57 -1.71
N GLU A 73 7.96 -2.73 -0.44
CA GLU A 73 7.05 -2.55 0.70
C GLU A 73 7.18 -1.11 1.22
N ILE A 74 6.12 -0.31 1.09
CA ILE A 74 5.98 0.92 1.85
C ILE A 74 5.01 0.66 3.00
N LYS A 75 5.52 0.78 4.24
CA LYS A 75 4.69 0.85 5.44
C LYS A 75 4.30 2.29 5.65
N MET A 76 3.01 2.61 5.53
CA MET A 76 2.57 3.99 5.73
C MET A 76 2.70 4.37 7.20
N GLU A 77 3.18 5.58 7.49
CA GLU A 77 3.11 6.13 8.84
C GLU A 77 1.76 6.84 9.01
N HIS A 78 0.99 6.37 9.98
CA HIS A 78 -0.28 6.93 10.44
C HIS A 78 -0.07 8.12 11.37
N THR A 79 1.03 8.09 12.13
CA THR A 79 1.41 9.08 13.13
C THR A 79 2.86 9.47 12.86
N PRO A 80 3.13 10.41 11.94
CA PRO A 80 4.50 10.79 11.54
C PRO A 80 5.32 11.40 12.68
N GLU A 81 4.66 11.79 13.77
CA GLU A 81 5.29 12.29 14.99
C GLU A 81 5.84 11.16 15.88
N LEU A 82 5.31 9.93 15.73
CA LEU A 82 5.80 8.75 16.41
C LEU A 82 6.98 8.16 15.61
N ARG A 83 7.97 7.61 16.32
CA ARG A 83 9.10 6.89 15.71
C ARG A 83 8.94 5.39 15.91
N GLY A 84 9.36 4.61 14.92
CA GLY A 84 9.44 3.15 15.01
C GLY A 84 8.11 2.44 14.68
N TYR A 85 7.98 1.18 15.11
CA TYR A 85 6.88 0.29 14.70
C TYR A 85 5.47 0.86 14.93
N HIS A 86 5.29 1.62 16.03
CA HIS A 86 4.02 2.24 16.40
C HIS A 86 3.54 3.34 15.45
N ALA A 87 4.43 3.93 14.64
CA ALA A 87 4.06 4.91 13.63
C ALA A 87 3.15 4.31 12.54
N HIS A 88 3.12 2.98 12.40
CA HIS A 88 2.36 2.26 11.38
C HIS A 88 1.04 1.65 11.90
N GLU A 89 0.68 1.91 13.15
CA GLU A 89 -0.44 1.24 13.81
C GLU A 89 -1.73 2.09 13.76
N ILE A 90 -2.83 1.48 13.31
CA ILE A 90 -4.18 2.01 13.48
C ILE A 90 -4.90 1.18 14.53
N LEU A 91 -5.23 1.85 15.62
CA LEU A 91 -6.17 1.38 16.64
C LEU A 91 -7.54 1.98 16.32
N TYR A 92 -8.35 1.29 15.51
CA TYR A 92 -9.58 1.86 14.94
C TYR A 92 -10.63 2.21 16.02
N GLU A 93 -10.49 1.67 17.22
CA GLU A 93 -11.26 2.02 18.41
C GLU A 93 -11.11 3.50 18.78
N GLU A 94 -9.95 4.11 18.52
CA GLU A 94 -9.60 5.51 18.89
C GLU A 94 -10.22 6.56 17.96
N TYR A 95 -10.79 6.14 16.83
CA TYR A 95 -11.34 7.02 15.81
C TYR A 95 -12.86 6.93 15.75
N ASP A 96 -13.50 8.06 15.44
CA ASP A 96 -14.85 8.08 14.86
C ASP A 96 -14.75 7.99 13.33
N GLU A 97 -15.90 7.85 12.65
CA GLU A 97 -15.95 7.69 11.18
C GLU A 97 -15.33 8.88 10.44
N MET A 98 -15.56 10.10 10.92
CA MET A 98 -15.11 11.33 10.26
C MET A 98 -13.59 11.47 10.35
N LYS A 99 -13.02 11.29 11.56
CA LYS A 99 -11.58 11.32 11.79
C LYS A 99 -10.87 10.20 11.05
N TYR A 100 -11.46 8.99 11.01
CA TYR A 100 -10.86 7.89 10.26
C TYR A 100 -10.85 8.16 8.75
N LYS A 101 -11.93 8.73 8.21
CA LYS A 101 -12.00 9.13 6.80
C LYS A 101 -10.94 10.17 6.46
N GLU A 102 -10.78 11.20 7.29
CA GLU A 102 -9.75 12.22 7.11
C GLU A 102 -8.36 11.59 7.16
N LEU A 103 -8.05 10.79 8.18
CA LEU A 103 -6.78 10.09 8.31
C LEU A 103 -6.44 9.27 7.05
N LEU A 104 -7.32 8.35 6.64
CA LEU A 104 -7.04 7.48 5.50
C LEU A 104 -6.90 8.27 4.20
N THR A 105 -7.70 9.32 4.01
CA THR A 105 -7.63 10.18 2.82
C THR A 105 -6.32 10.97 2.78
N THR A 106 -5.89 11.57 3.90
CA THR A 106 -4.60 12.27 4.01
C THR A 106 -3.44 11.32 3.71
N MET A 107 -3.53 10.07 4.19
CA MET A 107 -2.52 9.07 3.93
C MET A 107 -2.44 8.67 2.46
N LEU A 108 -3.58 8.50 1.79
CA LEU A 108 -3.61 8.26 0.35
C LEU A 108 -3.04 9.46 -0.43
N HIS A 109 -3.37 10.68 -0.05
CA HIS A 109 -2.75 11.88 -0.64
C HIS A 109 -1.23 11.93 -0.43
N ARG A 110 -0.73 11.52 0.74
CA ARG A 110 0.71 11.57 1.04
C ARG A 110 1.49 10.45 0.36
N TYR A 111 0.98 9.24 0.42
CA TYR A 111 1.72 8.02 0.06
C TYR A 111 1.18 7.32 -1.18
N PHE A 112 0.18 7.86 -1.88
CA PHE A 112 -0.33 7.24 -3.09
C PHE A 112 -0.44 8.22 -4.25
N ASP A 113 -0.97 9.42 -4.03
CA ASP A 113 -1.10 10.43 -5.10
C ASP A 113 0.20 10.76 -5.83
N PRO A 114 1.38 10.85 -5.17
CA PRO A 114 2.64 11.07 -5.88
C PRO A 114 2.96 9.97 -6.91
N TYR A 115 2.38 8.77 -6.76
CA TYR A 115 2.69 7.59 -7.57
C TYR A 115 1.63 7.32 -8.63
N LYS A 116 0.42 7.87 -8.49
CA LYS A 116 -0.73 7.57 -9.35
C LYS A 116 -0.47 7.73 -10.85
N LYS A 117 0.49 8.58 -11.24
CA LYS A 117 0.88 8.82 -12.64
C LYS A 117 2.28 8.34 -13.01
N ASN A 118 3.20 8.21 -12.04
CA ASN A 118 4.62 7.98 -12.28
C ASN A 118 5.21 6.93 -11.31
N ALA A 119 4.43 5.91 -10.94
CA ALA A 119 4.85 4.91 -9.96
C ALA A 119 6.22 4.31 -10.30
N LEU A 120 6.48 3.96 -11.56
CA LEU A 120 7.77 3.39 -11.97
C LEU A 120 8.95 4.35 -11.71
N GLN A 121 8.79 5.64 -12.05
CA GLN A 121 9.82 6.66 -11.79
C GLN A 121 10.07 6.82 -10.29
N PHE A 122 9.01 6.82 -9.48
CA PHE A 122 9.17 6.84 -8.03
C PHE A 122 9.99 5.65 -7.50
N LEU A 123 9.76 4.43 -8.02
CA LEU A 123 10.56 3.26 -7.64
C LEU A 123 12.04 3.41 -8.04
N ARG A 124 12.33 4.07 -9.17
CA ARG A 124 13.71 4.38 -9.59
C ARG A 124 14.38 5.40 -8.67
N ASP A 125 13.63 6.40 -8.23
CA ASP A 125 14.16 7.52 -7.44
C ASP A 125 14.38 7.18 -5.95
N ASN A 126 13.85 6.04 -5.46
CA ASN A 126 13.84 5.69 -4.04
C ASN A 126 14.55 4.36 -3.75
N ASP A 127 15.85 4.40 -3.50
CA ASP A 127 16.68 3.24 -3.10
C ASP A 127 16.47 2.81 -1.62
N TYR A 128 15.69 3.57 -0.83
CA TYR A 128 15.30 3.19 0.54
C TYR A 128 14.13 2.18 0.59
N CYS A 129 13.58 1.82 -0.57
CA CYS A 129 12.52 0.85 -0.68
C CYS A 129 13.02 -0.55 -0.26
N MET A 130 12.62 -1.00 0.93
CA MET A 130 13.03 -2.30 1.44
C MET A 130 12.51 -3.43 0.53
N CYS A 131 13.44 -4.28 0.12
CA CYS A 131 13.21 -5.59 -0.53
C CYS A 131 13.03 -5.64 -2.07
N LEU A 132 13.66 -4.75 -2.85
CA LEU A 132 13.82 -4.99 -4.29
C LEU A 132 14.68 -6.23 -4.57
N THR A 133 14.21 -7.17 -5.42
CA THR A 133 15.10 -8.25 -5.86
C THR A 133 16.09 -7.78 -6.91
N LYS A 134 17.12 -8.60 -7.16
CA LYS A 134 18.13 -8.35 -8.20
C LYS A 134 17.51 -8.08 -9.57
N LYS A 135 16.49 -8.84 -9.98
CA LYS A 135 15.83 -8.67 -11.29
C LYS A 135 15.13 -7.31 -11.39
N ALA A 136 14.43 -6.91 -10.33
CA ALA A 136 13.78 -5.61 -10.26
C ALA A 136 14.80 -4.46 -10.27
N ARG A 137 15.91 -4.58 -9.53
CA ARG A 137 16.98 -3.57 -9.53
C ARG A 137 17.64 -3.42 -10.91
N GLN A 138 17.89 -4.53 -11.61
CA GLN A 138 18.42 -4.50 -12.99
C GLN A 138 17.44 -3.82 -13.95
N TYR A 139 16.15 -4.15 -13.87
CA TYR A 139 15.13 -3.50 -14.70
C TYR A 139 15.02 -1.99 -14.45
N LEU A 140 15.14 -1.58 -13.19
CA LEU A 140 15.11 -0.18 -12.78
C LEU A 140 16.43 0.57 -13.07
N GLY A 141 17.49 -0.13 -13.52
CA GLY A 141 18.81 0.47 -13.77
C GLY A 141 19.57 0.86 -12.51
N LEU A 142 19.27 0.22 -11.37
CA LEU A 142 19.87 0.51 -10.07
C LEU A 142 21.18 -0.24 -9.80
N ILE A 143 21.44 -1.32 -10.55
CA ILE A 143 22.67 -2.14 -10.52
C ILE A 143 22.99 -2.73 -11.88
#